data_AF-U2ECJ6-F1
#
_entry.id   AF-U2ECJ6-F1
#
_cell.length_a   1.000
_cell.length_b   1.000
_cell.length_c   1.000
_cell.angle_alpha   90.00
_cell.angle_beta   90.00
_cell.angle_gamma   90.00
#
_symmetry.space_group_name_H-M   'P 1'
#
loop_
_entity.id
_entity.type
_entity.pdbx_description
1 polymer ?
#
loop_
_entity_poly.entity_id
_entity_poly.type
_entity_poly.pdbx_seq_one_letter_code
_entity_poly.pdbx_strand_id
1 'polypeptide(L)'
;MFNYSKNVNLEETSGTLVIGVSENEAREEVKTILSNLEKRKRDLYKFGEVTAFYPDNGFKVNEILFVGLGNKESYVVKDQQTIFSKVAKQVKGTITILADTFYKLNENRAELIERMVETIGLVNYKFNDYKTEQKDSDNSSYTIVSKDDVSHSIERGVINFESTNHARDLINEPRNKMNPTLMAKYAENLANRLGIDYKIYTKTEVEALGMGAFLAVNQGSKDEAKLIHLKYRGNSESTELTALVGKGVTYDSGGYSIKPKDGMPGMKGDMGGSASVFGAFEAIVRKELPVNVDLIVAATENLISNEAVVPDDVVTTMSGKTIEILNTDAEGRLTLVDAVTFANKNGATKIIDVATLTGGVIVALGHELTGVMTNDDAFLNEFKIATEQLNEPVWQLPITDHFKERVRKSNVADFNNSPGRDGHAAFAGTLIGEFVGSTPWIHLDIAGTSNRKSDYLLGPAGGTGVMVRSICRLFEK
;
A
#
# COMPACT_ATOMS: atom_id res chain seq x y z
N MET A 1 -5.75 20.09 3.97
CA MET A 1 -5.61 20.26 5.44
C MET A 1 -6.89 19.80 6.11
N PHE A 2 -6.83 19.04 7.20
CA PHE A 2 -7.99 18.58 7.98
C PHE A 2 -7.91 19.14 9.40
N ASN A 3 -9.00 19.74 9.89
CA ASN A 3 -9.08 20.32 11.23
C ASN A 3 -10.34 19.83 11.94
N TYR A 4 -10.31 19.77 13.27
CA TYR A 4 -11.47 19.46 14.11
C TYR A 4 -12.18 20.74 14.56
N SER A 5 -13.51 20.72 14.61
CA SER A 5 -14.33 21.69 15.35
C SER A 5 -15.44 20.99 16.13
N LYS A 6 -15.67 21.43 17.38
CA LYS A 6 -16.74 20.89 18.23
C LYS A 6 -18.13 21.33 17.78
N ASN A 7 -18.24 22.56 17.30
CA ASN A 7 -19.50 23.19 16.93
C ASN A 7 -19.43 23.71 15.50
N VAL A 8 -20.58 23.79 14.85
CA VAL A 8 -20.75 24.51 13.59
C VAL A 8 -21.72 25.67 13.82
N ASN A 9 -21.31 26.87 13.42
CA ASN A 9 -22.26 27.96 13.22
C ASN A 9 -22.61 28.01 11.73
N LEU A 10 -23.79 27.53 11.37
CA LEU A 10 -24.25 27.45 9.98
C LEU A 10 -24.37 28.83 9.32
N GLU A 11 -24.57 29.89 10.11
CA GLU A 11 -24.64 31.28 9.62
C GLU A 11 -23.26 31.86 9.31
N GLU A 12 -22.20 31.33 9.93
CA GLU A 12 -20.82 31.80 9.77
C GLU A 12 -19.97 30.90 8.86
N THR A 13 -20.42 29.68 8.60
CA THR A 13 -19.72 28.71 7.76
C THR A 13 -19.72 29.18 6.30
N SER A 14 -18.55 29.24 5.67
CA SER A 14 -18.38 29.57 4.25
C SER A 14 -17.94 28.36 3.43
N GLY A 15 -18.18 28.36 2.12
CA GLY A 15 -17.78 27.28 1.22
C GLY A 15 -18.84 26.17 1.12
N THR A 16 -18.42 24.91 1.13
CA THR A 16 -19.31 23.75 0.97
C THR A 16 -19.56 23.04 2.31
N LEU A 17 -20.83 22.87 2.68
CA LEU A 17 -21.26 22.09 3.84
C LEU A 17 -21.70 20.69 3.41
N VAL A 18 -21.17 19.64 4.03
CA VAL A 18 -21.48 18.24 3.68
C VAL A 18 -22.24 17.56 4.80
N ILE A 19 -23.37 16.93 4.45
CA ILE A 19 -24.31 16.34 5.41
C ILE A 19 -24.76 14.97 4.92
N GLY A 20 -24.66 13.94 5.78
CA GLY A 20 -25.25 12.62 5.57
C GLY A 20 -26.74 12.62 5.91
N VAL A 21 -27.57 12.01 5.07
CA VAL A 21 -29.03 11.97 5.25
C VAL A 21 -29.62 10.58 5.04
N SER A 22 -30.62 10.23 5.85
CA SER A 22 -31.45 9.03 5.67
C SER A 22 -32.92 9.35 6.00
N GLU A 23 -33.86 8.54 5.48
CA GLU A 23 -35.30 8.85 5.48
C GLU A 23 -35.93 9.12 6.86
N ASN A 24 -35.30 8.68 7.96
CA ASN A 24 -35.86 8.76 9.31
C ASN A 24 -34.95 9.44 10.35
N GLU A 25 -33.76 9.90 9.96
CA GLU A 25 -32.75 10.42 10.89
C GLU A 25 -32.15 11.71 10.32
N ALA A 26 -32.78 12.83 10.65
CA ALA A 26 -32.23 14.16 10.43
C ALA A 26 -31.93 14.82 11.78
N ARG A 27 -30.72 15.39 11.94
CA ARG A 27 -30.41 16.22 13.11
C ARG A 27 -31.26 17.48 13.10
N GLU A 28 -31.67 17.94 14.28
CA GLU A 28 -32.45 19.17 14.47
C GLU A 28 -31.83 20.36 13.74
N GLU A 29 -30.50 20.48 13.74
CA GLU A 29 -29.74 21.55 13.08
C GLU A 29 -29.98 21.61 11.56
N VAL A 30 -30.38 20.50 10.94
CA VAL A 30 -30.58 20.36 9.49
C VAL A 30 -32.05 20.16 9.13
N LYS A 31 -32.94 19.84 10.08
CA LYS A 31 -34.37 19.62 9.82
C LYS A 31 -35.04 20.82 9.15
N THR A 32 -34.69 22.04 9.55
CA THR A 32 -35.20 23.26 8.91
C THR A 32 -34.80 23.34 7.44
N ILE A 33 -33.56 22.96 7.11
CA ILE A 33 -33.05 22.94 5.73
C ILE A 33 -33.72 21.81 4.92
N LEU A 34 -33.85 20.63 5.52
CA LEU A 34 -34.45 19.44 4.89
C LEU A 34 -35.94 19.59 4.59
N SER A 35 -36.72 20.20 5.49
CA SER A 35 -38.16 20.41 5.29
C SER A 35 -38.49 21.27 4.04
N ASN A 36 -37.57 22.16 3.65
CA ASN A 36 -37.68 22.95 2.42
C ASN A 36 -37.29 22.15 1.16
N LEU A 37 -36.50 21.08 1.33
CA LEU A 37 -35.95 20.25 0.26
C LEU A 37 -36.79 19.01 -0.07
N GLU A 38 -37.43 18.40 0.92
CA GLU A 38 -38.31 17.23 0.72
C GLU A 38 -39.44 17.53 -0.27
N LYS A 39 -39.85 18.79 -0.37
CA LYS A 39 -40.83 19.26 -1.37
C LYS A 39 -40.30 19.22 -2.81
N ARG A 40 -39.00 19.03 -3.04
CA ARG A 40 -38.33 19.23 -4.33
C ARG A 40 -37.62 18.01 -4.92
N LYS A 41 -37.27 16.95 -4.17
CA LYS A 41 -36.53 15.78 -4.72
C LYS A 41 -36.84 14.44 -4.04
N ARG A 42 -37.12 13.39 -4.82
CA ARG A 42 -37.45 12.03 -4.36
C ARG A 42 -36.23 11.13 -4.05
N ASP A 43 -35.06 11.43 -4.60
CA ASP A 43 -33.87 10.55 -4.51
C ASP A 43 -32.84 10.99 -3.44
N LEU A 44 -33.16 12.00 -2.62
CA LEU A 44 -32.22 12.60 -1.64
C LEU A 44 -31.57 11.57 -0.69
N TYR A 45 -32.33 10.53 -0.32
CA TYR A 45 -31.92 9.53 0.65
C TYR A 45 -31.28 8.29 0.01
N LYS A 46 -31.25 8.18 -1.32
CA LYS A 46 -30.71 7.02 -2.03
C LYS A 46 -29.22 6.84 -1.72
N PHE A 47 -28.80 5.61 -1.43
CA PHE A 47 -27.41 5.31 -1.02
C PHE A 47 -26.38 5.82 -2.05
N GLY A 48 -25.51 6.72 -1.58
CA GLY A 48 -24.47 7.39 -2.34
C GLY A 48 -24.97 8.38 -3.38
N GLU A 49 -26.24 8.78 -3.36
CA GLU A 49 -26.67 9.96 -4.12
C GLU A 49 -26.05 11.21 -3.46
N VAL A 50 -25.44 12.08 -4.26
CA VAL A 50 -24.91 13.36 -3.77
C VAL A 50 -25.70 14.48 -4.43
N THR A 51 -26.49 15.18 -3.63
CA THR A 51 -27.37 16.24 -4.10
C THR A 51 -26.88 17.60 -3.60
N ALA A 52 -26.48 18.47 -4.54
CA ALA A 52 -26.14 19.85 -4.25
C ALA A 52 -27.39 20.72 -4.08
N PHE A 53 -27.31 21.63 -3.11
CA PHE A 53 -28.29 22.68 -2.83
C PHE A 53 -27.57 24.01 -2.60
N TYR A 54 -28.16 25.09 -3.11
CA TYR A 54 -27.63 26.45 -3.01
C TYR A 54 -28.63 27.26 -2.19
N PRO A 55 -28.31 27.63 -0.93
CA PRO A 55 -29.24 28.33 -0.06
C PRO A 55 -29.50 29.78 -0.52
N ASP A 56 -30.71 30.28 -0.26
CA ASP A 56 -31.10 31.68 -0.47
C ASP A 56 -30.51 32.62 0.63
N ASN A 57 -30.73 33.94 0.51
CA ASN A 57 -30.22 34.96 1.43
C ASN A 57 -30.43 34.60 2.92
N GLY A 58 -29.34 34.50 3.68
CA GLY A 58 -29.35 34.22 5.12
C GLY A 58 -28.23 33.29 5.61
N PHE A 59 -27.61 32.52 4.70
CA PHE A 59 -26.48 31.64 5.00
C PHE A 59 -25.20 32.14 4.32
N LYS A 60 -24.04 32.03 4.98
CA LYS A 60 -22.72 32.27 4.36
C LYS A 60 -22.20 31.05 3.57
N VAL A 61 -22.85 29.90 3.72
CA VAL A 61 -22.52 28.67 2.98
C VAL A 61 -22.90 28.86 1.52
N ASN A 62 -21.95 28.60 0.61
CA ASN A 62 -22.19 28.73 -0.82
C ASN A 62 -22.94 27.52 -1.38
N GLU A 63 -22.71 26.34 -0.81
CA GLU A 63 -23.26 25.07 -1.28
C GLU A 63 -23.45 24.10 -0.11
N ILE A 64 -24.58 23.39 -0.09
CA ILE A 64 -24.84 22.27 0.82
C ILE A 64 -24.93 20.99 -0.01
N LEU A 65 -24.06 20.03 0.29
CA LEU A 65 -24.10 18.68 -0.30
C LEU A 65 -24.77 17.71 0.67
N PHE A 66 -25.93 17.22 0.25
CA PHE A 66 -26.61 16.11 0.92
C PHE A 66 -26.15 14.79 0.34
N VAL A 67 -25.75 13.87 1.21
CA VAL A 67 -25.22 12.56 0.85
C VAL A 67 -26.17 11.50 1.37
N GLY A 68 -26.90 10.86 0.45
CA GLY A 68 -27.85 9.82 0.80
C GLY A 68 -27.15 8.61 1.37
N LEU A 69 -27.52 8.23 2.60
CA LEU A 69 -27.00 7.05 3.28
C LEU A 69 -27.87 5.82 3.04
N GLY A 70 -29.07 5.97 2.51
CA GLY A 70 -30.02 4.87 2.33
C GLY A 70 -30.52 4.28 3.65
N ASN A 71 -31.16 3.11 3.52
CA ASN A 71 -31.86 2.43 4.60
C ASN A 71 -31.28 1.04 4.88
N LYS A 72 -29.98 0.82 4.62
CA LYS A 72 -29.35 -0.46 4.99
C LYS A 72 -29.33 -0.60 6.52
N GLU A 73 -29.52 -1.83 6.99
CA GLU A 73 -29.41 -2.21 8.41
C GLU A 73 -27.96 -2.15 8.89
N SER A 74 -26.99 -2.47 8.03
CA SER A 74 -25.56 -2.39 8.32
C SER A 74 -24.77 -1.97 7.08
N TYR A 75 -23.58 -1.41 7.30
CA TYR A 75 -22.67 -0.94 6.26
C TYR A 75 -21.32 -1.62 6.41
N VAL A 76 -20.83 -2.21 5.33
CA VAL A 76 -19.46 -2.74 5.31
C VAL A 76 -18.45 -1.63 5.01
N VAL A 77 -17.16 -1.90 5.26
CA VAL A 77 -16.07 -0.94 4.99
C VAL A 77 -16.14 -0.32 3.59
N LYS A 78 -16.40 -1.15 2.58
CA LYS A 78 -16.54 -0.72 1.18
C LYS A 78 -17.67 0.29 0.97
N ASP A 79 -18.77 0.17 1.73
CA ASP A 79 -19.88 1.12 1.66
C ASP A 79 -19.45 2.50 2.19
N GLN A 80 -18.75 2.52 3.33
CA GLN A 80 -18.21 3.75 3.92
C GLN A 80 -17.26 4.46 2.94
N GLN A 81 -16.30 3.71 2.38
CA GLN A 81 -15.36 4.22 1.37
C GLN A 81 -16.10 4.72 0.11
N THR A 82 -17.19 4.08 -0.29
CA THR A 82 -18.01 4.51 -1.44
C THR A 82 -18.65 5.88 -1.20
N ILE A 83 -19.19 6.10 0.00
CA ILE A 83 -19.76 7.40 0.39
C ILE A 83 -18.67 8.48 0.37
N PHE A 84 -17.56 8.26 1.07
CA PHE A 84 -16.51 9.28 1.19
C PHE A 84 -15.75 9.52 -0.12
N SER A 85 -15.63 8.52 -1.00
CA SER A 85 -15.08 8.70 -2.34
C SER A 85 -15.96 9.61 -3.20
N LYS A 86 -17.29 9.49 -3.09
CA LYS A 86 -18.22 10.38 -3.79
C LYS A 86 -18.16 11.80 -3.24
N VAL A 87 -18.05 11.96 -1.91
CA VAL A 87 -17.85 13.28 -1.29
C VAL A 87 -16.56 13.92 -1.83
N ALA A 88 -15.44 13.21 -1.77
CA ALA A 88 -14.14 13.71 -2.22
C ALA A 88 -14.15 14.20 -3.68
N LYS A 89 -14.86 13.49 -4.57
CA LYS A 89 -14.96 13.85 -6.01
C LYS A 89 -15.82 15.08 -6.29
N GLN A 90 -16.74 15.44 -5.38
CA GLN A 90 -17.70 16.53 -5.59
C GLN A 90 -17.29 17.83 -4.92
N VAL A 91 -16.45 17.79 -3.89
CA VAL A 91 -16.11 18.99 -3.10
C VAL A 91 -14.76 19.59 -3.50
N LYS A 92 -14.66 20.92 -3.45
CA LYS A 92 -13.41 21.68 -3.62
C LYS A 92 -13.42 22.96 -2.78
N GLY A 93 -12.25 23.47 -2.41
CA GLY A 93 -12.09 24.76 -1.71
C GLY A 93 -12.23 24.64 -0.20
N THR A 94 -13.10 25.42 0.44
CA THR A 94 -13.35 25.32 1.89
C THR A 94 -14.54 24.39 2.14
N ILE A 95 -14.31 23.30 2.86
CA ILE A 95 -15.30 22.25 3.13
C ILE A 95 -15.52 22.11 4.62
N THR A 96 -16.78 22.07 5.05
CA THR A 96 -17.18 21.70 6.41
C THR A 96 -18.00 20.41 6.34
N ILE A 97 -17.58 19.35 7.04
CA ILE A 97 -18.29 18.08 7.06
C ILE A 97 -18.92 17.89 8.44
N LEU A 98 -20.25 17.75 8.48
CA LEU A 98 -20.97 17.38 9.70
C LEU A 98 -20.82 15.87 9.91
N ALA A 99 -19.65 15.42 10.33
CA ALA A 99 -19.30 14.00 10.38
C ALA A 99 -20.24 13.16 11.24
N ASP A 100 -20.76 13.82 12.26
CA ASP A 100 -21.78 13.40 13.19
C ASP A 100 -23.13 12.97 12.56
N THR A 101 -23.35 13.30 11.28
CA THR A 101 -24.51 12.88 10.46
C THR A 101 -24.25 11.60 9.66
N PHE A 102 -23.00 11.10 9.66
CA PHE A 102 -22.60 9.86 9.00
C PHE A 102 -22.51 8.66 9.95
N TYR A 103 -22.88 8.82 11.24
CA TYR A 103 -22.69 7.79 12.28
C TYR A 103 -23.33 6.44 11.95
N LYS A 104 -24.41 6.42 11.16
CA LYS A 104 -25.07 5.19 10.72
C LYS A 104 -24.15 4.28 9.89
N LEU A 105 -23.11 4.85 9.26
CA LEU A 105 -22.12 4.10 8.49
C LEU A 105 -21.17 3.28 9.38
N ASN A 106 -20.89 3.75 10.59
CA ASN A 106 -20.13 3.04 11.62
C ASN A 106 -20.38 3.69 12.98
N GLU A 107 -20.89 2.92 13.94
CA GLU A 107 -21.14 3.38 15.31
C GLU A 107 -19.85 3.77 16.04
N ASN A 108 -18.72 3.14 15.68
CA ASN A 108 -17.41 3.58 16.13
C ASN A 108 -17.01 4.87 15.41
N ARG A 109 -17.26 6.00 16.08
CA ARG A 109 -16.96 7.35 15.59
C ARG A 109 -15.49 7.54 15.25
N ALA A 110 -14.58 7.00 16.06
CA ALA A 110 -13.16 7.17 15.81
C ALA A 110 -12.74 6.50 14.48
N GLU A 111 -13.17 5.26 14.26
CA GLU A 111 -12.94 4.56 12.99
C GLU A 111 -13.61 5.24 11.80
N LEU A 112 -14.83 5.76 11.98
CA LEU A 112 -15.55 6.47 10.92
C LEU A 112 -14.78 7.71 10.45
N ILE A 113 -14.26 8.50 11.39
CA ILE A 113 -13.48 9.71 11.06
C ILE A 113 -12.15 9.34 10.42
N GLU A 114 -11.42 8.37 10.98
CA GLU A 114 -10.17 7.89 10.40
C GLU A 114 -10.39 7.44 8.94
N ARG A 115 -11.44 6.64 8.70
CA ARG A 115 -11.85 6.17 7.37
C ARG A 115 -12.21 7.31 6.42
N MET A 116 -12.98 8.29 6.91
CA MET A 116 -13.44 9.44 6.14
C MET A 116 -12.25 10.25 5.63
N VAL A 117 -11.36 10.63 6.55
CA VAL A 117 -10.17 11.43 6.24
C VAL A 117 -9.23 10.65 5.31
N GLU A 118 -8.97 9.38 5.62
CA GLU A 118 -8.17 8.50 4.76
C GLU A 118 -8.73 8.44 3.34
N THR A 119 -10.03 8.12 3.19
CA THR A 119 -10.65 7.95 1.87
C THR A 119 -10.61 9.24 1.06
N ILE A 120 -10.91 10.38 1.68
CA ILE A 120 -10.88 11.68 0.99
C ILE A 120 -9.45 11.99 0.50
N GLY A 121 -8.44 11.81 1.36
CA GLY A 121 -7.05 12.05 0.99
C GLY A 121 -6.53 11.12 -0.10
N LEU A 122 -6.92 9.84 -0.06
CA LEU A 122 -6.55 8.87 -1.09
C LEU A 122 -7.19 9.20 -2.44
N VAL A 123 -8.47 9.59 -2.46
CA VAL A 123 -9.19 9.89 -3.71
C VAL A 123 -8.67 11.15 -4.39
N ASN A 124 -8.22 12.13 -3.60
CA ASN A 124 -7.68 13.39 -4.10
C ASN A 124 -6.20 13.33 -4.52
N TYR A 125 -5.58 12.13 -4.45
CA TYR A 125 -4.23 11.92 -4.94
C TYR A 125 -4.08 12.31 -6.42
N LYS A 126 -2.96 12.95 -6.75
CA LYS A 126 -2.59 13.33 -8.11
C LYS A 126 -1.09 13.16 -8.29
N PHE A 127 -0.70 12.56 -9.41
CA PHE A 127 0.69 12.48 -9.84
C PHE A 127 0.85 13.25 -11.16
N ASN A 128 1.34 14.49 -11.10
CA ASN A 128 1.45 15.38 -12.26
C ASN A 128 2.83 16.05 -12.40
N ASP A 129 3.83 15.63 -11.64
CA ASP A 129 5.15 16.25 -11.52
C ASP A 129 5.86 16.41 -12.88
N TYR A 130 5.53 15.54 -13.83
CA TYR A 130 6.09 15.50 -15.17
C TYR A 130 5.23 16.18 -16.25
N LYS A 131 4.05 16.70 -15.90
CA LYS A 131 3.20 17.44 -16.84
C LYS A 131 3.56 18.92 -16.81
N THR A 132 3.75 19.51 -18.00
CA THR A 132 4.02 20.93 -18.17
C THR A 132 2.78 21.79 -17.93
N GLU A 133 1.61 21.29 -18.33
CA GLU A 133 0.32 21.87 -17.96
C GLU A 133 -0.11 21.31 -16.61
N GLN A 134 0.24 22.04 -15.55
CA GLN A 134 -0.27 21.73 -14.22
C GLN A 134 -1.69 22.27 -14.09
N LYS A 135 -2.63 21.40 -13.75
CA LYS A 135 -3.93 21.85 -13.22
C LYS A 135 -3.67 22.46 -11.84
N ASP A 136 -4.36 23.55 -11.52
CA ASP A 136 -4.24 24.22 -10.22
C ASP A 136 -4.25 23.21 -9.06
N SER A 137 -3.34 23.43 -8.11
CA SER A 137 -3.30 22.67 -6.86
C SER A 137 -4.64 22.83 -6.16
N ASP A 138 -5.30 21.71 -5.89
CA ASP A 138 -6.56 21.71 -5.17
C ASP A 138 -6.28 22.02 -3.70
N ASN A 139 -6.31 23.29 -3.34
CA ASN A 139 -6.04 23.79 -1.99
C ASN A 139 -7.27 23.62 -1.08
N SER A 140 -7.81 22.39 -1.06
CA SER A 140 -8.98 22.07 -0.27
C SER A 140 -8.65 21.99 1.23
N SER A 141 -9.44 22.69 2.03
CA SER A 141 -9.38 22.69 3.50
C SER A 141 -10.66 22.08 4.07
N TYR A 142 -10.51 21.08 4.94
CA TYR A 142 -11.62 20.32 5.52
C TYR A 142 -11.73 20.62 7.02
N THR A 143 -12.90 21.05 7.46
CA THR A 143 -13.27 21.14 8.88
C THR A 143 -14.23 20.01 9.21
N ILE A 144 -13.81 19.08 10.06
CA ILE A 144 -14.60 17.95 10.53
C ILE A 144 -15.31 18.38 11.82
N VAL A 145 -16.63 18.44 11.75
CA VAL A 145 -17.47 18.82 12.89
C VAL A 145 -17.99 17.56 13.57
N SER A 146 -17.65 17.40 14.85
CA SER A 146 -18.14 16.32 15.70
C SER A 146 -18.34 16.79 17.13
N LYS A 147 -19.35 16.23 17.81
CA LYS A 147 -19.60 16.53 19.23
C LYS A 147 -18.47 16.06 20.15
N ASP A 148 -17.78 14.99 19.74
CA ASP A 148 -16.66 14.37 20.45
C ASP A 148 -15.34 14.91 19.88
N ASP A 149 -14.26 14.88 20.66
CA ASP A 149 -12.94 15.21 20.12
C ASP A 149 -12.46 14.08 19.22
N VAL A 150 -12.25 14.41 17.95
CA VAL A 150 -11.84 13.46 16.90
C VAL A 150 -10.48 13.83 16.29
N SER A 151 -9.73 14.73 16.94
CA SER A 151 -8.43 15.22 16.44
C SER A 151 -7.44 14.08 16.19
N HIS A 152 -7.37 13.10 17.11
CA HIS A 152 -6.52 11.93 16.95
C HIS A 152 -6.94 11.02 15.79
N SER A 153 -8.26 10.84 15.56
CA SER A 153 -8.77 10.05 14.43
C SER A 153 -8.49 10.74 13.08
N ILE A 154 -8.58 12.07 13.05
CA ILE A 154 -8.19 12.87 11.88
C ILE A 154 -6.70 12.66 11.59
N GLU A 155 -5.85 12.82 12.59
CA GLU A 155 -4.39 12.64 12.47
C GLU A 155 -4.05 11.25 11.95
N ARG A 156 -4.64 10.20 12.51
CA ARG A 156 -4.45 8.82 12.04
C ARG A 156 -4.88 8.64 10.59
N GLY A 157 -6.02 9.21 10.20
CA GLY A 157 -6.49 9.19 8.81
C GLY A 157 -5.54 9.92 7.86
N VAL A 158 -4.95 11.04 8.30
CA VAL A 158 -3.91 11.78 7.57
C VAL A 158 -2.67 10.92 7.37
N ILE A 159 -2.15 10.33 8.45
CA ILE A 159 -0.98 9.45 8.38
C ILE A 159 -1.22 8.30 7.39
N ASN A 160 -2.41 7.69 7.40
CA ASN A 160 -2.74 6.58 6.50
C ASN A 160 -2.70 7.00 5.03
N PHE A 161 -3.39 8.08 4.65
CA PHE A 161 -3.45 8.44 3.23
C PHE A 161 -2.11 9.02 2.75
N GLU A 162 -1.39 9.78 3.56
CA GLU A 162 -0.10 10.34 3.18
C GLU A 162 0.92 9.24 2.96
N SER A 163 1.05 8.30 3.90
CA SER A 163 2.00 7.19 3.77
C SER A 163 1.65 6.27 2.60
N THR A 164 0.35 6.08 2.32
CA THR A 164 -0.10 5.36 1.12
C THR A 164 0.22 6.14 -0.15
N ASN A 165 0.00 7.46 -0.17
CA ASN A 165 0.29 8.30 -1.33
C ASN A 165 1.80 8.41 -1.61
N HIS A 166 2.66 8.43 -0.59
CA HIS A 166 4.11 8.32 -0.79
C HIS A 166 4.49 7.00 -1.46
N ALA A 167 3.85 5.88 -1.09
CA ALA A 167 4.03 4.62 -1.82
C ALA A 167 3.56 4.73 -3.28
N ARG A 168 2.44 5.43 -3.53
CA ARG A 168 1.97 5.69 -4.91
C ARG A 168 2.96 6.55 -5.70
N ASP A 169 3.56 7.56 -5.09
CA ASP A 169 4.57 8.40 -5.73
C ASP A 169 5.75 7.56 -6.18
N LEU A 170 6.30 6.72 -5.29
CA LEU A 170 7.39 5.82 -5.63
C LEU A 170 7.04 4.86 -6.79
N ILE A 171 5.83 4.28 -6.80
CA ILE A 171 5.36 3.37 -7.88
C ILE A 171 5.19 4.12 -9.22
N ASN A 172 4.73 5.36 -9.17
CA ASN A 172 4.47 6.17 -10.35
C ASN A 172 5.74 6.82 -10.91
N GLU A 173 6.80 6.90 -10.11
CA GLU A 173 8.08 7.48 -10.49
C GLU A 173 8.74 6.72 -11.65
N PRO A 174 9.17 7.38 -12.73
CA PRO A 174 9.85 6.70 -13.83
C PRO A 174 11.29 6.29 -13.43
N ARG A 175 11.80 5.20 -14.02
CA ARG A 175 13.15 4.65 -13.75
C ARG A 175 14.27 5.69 -13.74
N ASN A 176 14.25 6.65 -14.67
CA ASN A 176 15.28 7.69 -14.76
C ASN A 176 15.25 8.71 -13.62
N LYS A 177 14.29 8.58 -12.71
CA LYS A 177 14.06 9.43 -11.54
C LYS A 177 13.88 8.62 -10.25
N MET A 178 13.76 7.29 -10.36
CA MET A 178 13.84 6.34 -9.25
C MET A 178 14.65 5.12 -9.68
N ASN A 179 15.97 5.19 -9.51
CA ASN A 179 16.88 4.05 -9.63
C ASN A 179 17.31 3.58 -8.22
N PRO A 180 18.13 2.53 -8.07
CA PRO A 180 18.50 2.01 -6.74
C PRO A 180 19.19 3.04 -5.84
N THR A 181 20.03 3.90 -6.42
CA THR A 181 20.71 4.97 -5.69
C THR A 181 19.72 6.03 -5.18
N LEU A 182 18.76 6.42 -6.00
CA LEU A 182 17.73 7.40 -5.63
C LEU A 182 16.74 6.81 -4.61
N MET A 183 16.42 5.52 -4.70
CA MET A 183 15.63 4.82 -3.68
C MET A 183 16.36 4.75 -2.34
N ALA A 184 17.65 4.47 -2.33
CA ALA A 184 18.45 4.53 -1.11
C ALA A 184 18.48 5.95 -0.51
N LYS A 185 18.56 6.98 -1.35
CA LYS A 185 18.47 8.38 -0.91
C LYS A 185 17.09 8.72 -0.34
N TYR A 186 16.02 8.22 -0.97
CA TYR A 186 14.67 8.33 -0.43
C TYR A 186 14.57 7.71 0.97
N ALA A 187 15.11 6.51 1.15
CA ALA A 187 15.11 5.81 2.44
C ALA A 187 15.89 6.57 3.52
N GLU A 188 17.05 7.13 3.19
CA GLU A 188 17.81 8.00 4.09
C GLU A 188 17.00 9.25 4.49
N ASN A 189 16.37 9.93 3.53
CA ASN A 189 15.56 11.11 3.81
C ASN A 189 14.34 10.76 4.68
N LEU A 190 13.70 9.61 4.43
CA LEU A 190 12.61 9.09 5.25
C LEU A 190 13.09 8.83 6.68
N ALA A 191 14.22 8.14 6.85
CA ALA A 191 14.78 7.83 8.17
C ALA A 191 15.09 9.10 8.98
N ASN A 192 15.73 10.08 8.34
CA ASN A 192 16.05 11.37 8.95
C ASN A 192 14.78 12.15 9.35
N ARG A 193 13.75 12.15 8.49
CA ARG A 193 12.46 12.80 8.79
C ARG A 193 11.72 12.15 9.96
N LEU A 194 11.85 10.83 10.09
CA LEU A 194 11.23 10.04 11.15
C LEU A 194 12.08 9.96 12.43
N GLY A 195 13.35 10.39 12.39
CA GLY A 195 14.26 10.32 13.54
C GLY A 195 14.63 8.89 13.94
N ILE A 196 14.76 7.97 12.97
CA ILE A 196 15.02 6.54 13.22
C ILE A 196 16.39 6.09 12.70
N ASP A 197 16.90 4.99 13.26
CA ASP A 197 18.17 4.39 12.84
C ASP A 197 18.06 3.74 11.46
N TYR A 198 19.13 3.87 10.67
CA TYR A 198 19.23 3.23 9.36
C TYR A 198 20.65 2.80 9.00
N LYS A 199 20.75 1.84 8.10
CA LYS A 199 21.97 1.51 7.36
C LYS A 199 21.66 1.26 5.89
N ILE A 200 22.40 1.93 5.02
CA ILE A 200 22.42 1.64 3.58
C ILE A 200 23.73 0.91 3.29
N TYR A 201 23.64 -0.35 2.88
CA TYR A 201 24.81 -1.12 2.49
C TYR A 201 25.15 -0.86 1.02
N THR A 202 26.41 -0.58 0.77
CA THR A 202 27.00 -0.45 -0.56
C THR A 202 27.11 -1.80 -1.27
N LYS A 203 27.36 -1.82 -2.59
CA LYS A 203 27.57 -3.06 -3.35
C LYS A 203 28.68 -3.92 -2.73
N THR A 204 29.81 -3.32 -2.36
CA THR A 204 30.92 -4.04 -1.72
C THR A 204 30.55 -4.65 -0.36
N GLU A 205 29.72 -3.96 0.44
CA GLU A 205 29.22 -4.55 1.68
C GLU A 205 28.22 -5.68 1.44
N VAL A 206 27.38 -5.56 0.40
CA VAL A 206 26.45 -6.63 -0.02
C VAL A 206 27.21 -7.86 -0.52
N GLU A 207 28.31 -7.67 -1.26
CA GLU A 207 29.24 -8.72 -1.66
C GLU A 207 29.85 -9.42 -0.44
N ALA A 208 30.29 -8.64 0.56
CA ALA A 208 30.85 -9.18 1.81
C ALA A 208 29.82 -9.95 2.64
N LEU A 209 28.52 -9.61 2.53
CA LEU A 209 27.42 -10.37 3.14
C LEU A 209 27.12 -11.69 2.41
N GLY A 210 27.66 -11.88 1.19
CA GLY A 210 27.45 -13.08 0.38
C GLY A 210 26.09 -13.12 -0.32
N MET A 211 25.45 -11.99 -0.56
CA MET A 211 24.13 -11.90 -1.20
C MET A 211 24.21 -12.07 -2.73
N GLY A 212 24.72 -13.23 -3.17
CA GLY A 212 25.03 -13.46 -4.58
C GLY A 212 23.80 -13.56 -5.49
N ALA A 213 22.64 -13.99 -5.00
CA ALA A 213 21.41 -14.02 -5.81
C ALA A 213 20.85 -12.60 -6.03
N PHE A 214 20.93 -11.73 -5.03
CA PHE A 214 20.61 -10.32 -5.19
C PHE A 214 21.57 -9.61 -6.15
N LEU A 215 22.87 -9.84 -6.00
CA LEU A 215 23.89 -9.23 -6.85
C LEU A 215 23.82 -9.71 -8.29
N ALA A 216 23.50 -10.99 -8.52
CA ALA A 216 23.28 -11.56 -9.85
C ALA A 216 22.27 -10.74 -10.67
N VAL A 217 21.15 -10.36 -10.07
CA VAL A 217 20.14 -9.51 -10.72
C VAL A 217 20.72 -8.14 -11.10
N ASN A 218 21.61 -7.58 -10.29
CA ASN A 218 22.19 -6.25 -10.52
C ASN A 218 23.25 -6.20 -11.63
N GLN A 219 23.86 -7.33 -12.01
CA GLN A 219 25.02 -7.34 -12.92
C GLN A 219 24.74 -6.69 -14.29
N GLY A 220 23.47 -6.67 -14.70
CA GLY A 220 23.03 -6.00 -15.92
C GLY A 220 22.94 -4.47 -15.85
N SER A 221 22.97 -3.88 -14.64
CA SER A 221 22.79 -2.44 -14.46
C SER A 221 24.11 -1.72 -14.20
N LYS A 222 24.18 -0.48 -14.69
CA LYS A 222 25.22 0.49 -14.32
C LYS A 222 24.99 1.09 -12.92
N ASP A 223 23.75 1.09 -12.47
CA ASP A 223 23.37 1.62 -11.17
C ASP A 223 23.57 0.51 -10.13
N GLU A 224 24.47 0.74 -9.18
CA GLU A 224 24.83 -0.27 -8.18
C GLU A 224 23.65 -0.65 -7.28
N ALA A 225 23.58 -1.94 -6.94
CA ALA A 225 22.70 -2.45 -5.91
C ALA A 225 22.92 -1.74 -4.56
N LYS A 226 21.82 -1.53 -3.83
CA LYS A 226 21.80 -1.01 -2.46
C LYS A 226 20.91 -1.90 -1.59
N LEU A 227 21.41 -2.34 -0.44
CA LEU A 227 20.54 -2.93 0.58
C LEU A 227 20.19 -1.86 1.61
N ILE A 228 18.90 -1.58 1.75
CA ILE A 228 18.36 -0.58 2.67
C ILE A 228 17.85 -1.31 3.92
N HIS A 229 18.26 -0.85 5.10
CA HIS A 229 17.81 -1.38 6.39
C HIS A 229 17.43 -0.23 7.33
N LEU A 230 16.13 -0.03 7.57
CA LEU A 230 15.61 0.92 8.55
C LEU A 230 15.17 0.17 9.80
N LYS A 231 15.36 0.77 10.98
CA LYS A 231 15.08 0.13 12.28
C LYS A 231 14.21 1.03 13.13
N TYR A 232 13.06 0.50 13.55
CA TYR A 232 12.19 1.13 14.53
C TYR A 232 12.08 0.25 15.77
N ARG A 233 12.28 0.85 16.94
CA ARG A 233 12.24 0.16 18.24
C ARG A 233 11.24 0.87 19.16
N GLY A 234 9.95 0.71 18.86
CA GLY A 234 8.85 1.32 19.61
C GLY A 234 8.51 0.59 20.91
N ASN A 235 9.10 -0.58 21.18
CA ASN A 235 8.81 -1.35 22.39
C ASN A 235 10.05 -2.07 22.93
N SER A 236 10.72 -1.45 23.91
CA SER A 236 11.93 -1.97 24.54
C SER A 236 11.71 -3.29 25.30
N GLU A 237 10.48 -3.55 25.75
CA GLU A 237 10.14 -4.72 26.56
C GLU A 237 9.84 -5.96 25.71
N SER A 238 9.58 -5.77 24.41
CA SER A 238 9.28 -6.87 23.48
C SER A 238 10.54 -7.39 22.81
N THR A 239 10.65 -8.72 22.76
CA THR A 239 11.65 -9.41 21.92
C THR A 239 11.12 -9.73 20.53
N GLU A 240 9.81 -9.53 20.29
CA GLU A 240 9.23 -9.69 18.95
C GLU A 240 9.77 -8.60 18.03
N LEU A 241 10.32 -9.00 16.89
CA LEU A 241 10.80 -8.14 15.82
C LEU A 241 10.21 -8.61 14.50
N THR A 242 9.35 -7.79 13.91
CA THR A 242 8.80 -8.10 12.57
C THR A 242 9.63 -7.40 11.50
N ALA A 243 10.14 -8.16 10.53
CA ALA A 243 10.80 -7.61 9.35
C ALA A 243 9.80 -7.44 8.20
N LEU A 244 9.69 -6.22 7.69
CA LEU A 244 8.98 -5.89 6.46
C LEU A 244 9.99 -5.88 5.30
N VAL A 245 9.87 -6.84 4.38
CA VAL A 245 10.81 -7.03 3.27
C VAL A 245 10.14 -6.63 1.95
N GLY A 246 10.71 -5.69 1.21
CA GLY A 246 10.12 -5.21 -0.05
C GLY A 246 10.96 -5.57 -1.27
N LYS A 247 10.33 -6.10 -2.33
CA LYS A 247 10.96 -6.20 -3.66
C LYS A 247 11.31 -4.80 -4.17
N GLY A 248 12.60 -4.54 -4.36
CA GLY A 248 13.15 -3.23 -4.75
C GLY A 248 13.67 -3.17 -6.19
N VAL A 249 13.05 -3.89 -7.14
CA VAL A 249 13.47 -3.86 -8.54
C VAL A 249 12.91 -2.60 -9.19
N THR A 250 13.72 -1.55 -9.27
CA THR A 250 13.31 -0.22 -9.74
C THR A 250 12.97 -0.17 -11.24
N TYR A 251 13.50 -1.12 -12.00
CA TYR A 251 13.05 -1.40 -13.36
C TYR A 251 13.41 -2.82 -13.76
N ASP A 252 12.49 -3.47 -14.46
CA ASP A 252 12.62 -4.85 -14.90
C ASP A 252 12.41 -4.99 -16.41
N SER A 253 13.51 -5.23 -17.14
CA SER A 253 13.46 -5.58 -18.56
C SER A 253 13.30 -7.09 -18.79
N GLY A 254 13.42 -7.90 -17.73
CA GLY A 254 13.54 -9.35 -17.75
C GLY A 254 14.96 -9.88 -17.95
N GLY A 255 15.98 -9.01 -18.03
CA GLY A 255 17.34 -9.42 -18.40
C GLY A 255 17.38 -10.08 -19.78
N TYR A 256 18.22 -11.12 -19.94
CA TYR A 256 18.31 -11.88 -21.20
C TYR A 256 17.03 -12.65 -21.56
N SER A 257 16.21 -13.00 -20.56
CA SER A 257 14.83 -13.47 -20.72
C SER A 257 13.88 -12.29 -20.98
N ILE A 258 14.20 -11.50 -22.01
CA ILE A 258 13.64 -10.17 -22.23
C ILE A 258 12.10 -10.16 -22.35
N LYS A 259 11.47 -9.18 -21.69
CA LYS A 259 10.02 -8.95 -21.82
C LYS A 259 9.64 -8.52 -23.24
N PRO A 260 8.45 -8.93 -23.73
CA PRO A 260 7.94 -8.45 -25.01
C PRO A 260 7.58 -6.95 -24.94
N LYS A 261 7.40 -6.32 -26.11
CA LYS A 261 7.08 -4.88 -26.24
C LYS A 261 5.93 -4.42 -25.35
N ASP A 262 4.86 -5.21 -25.25
CA ASP A 262 3.67 -4.87 -24.45
C ASP A 262 3.82 -5.22 -22.97
N GLY A 263 4.83 -6.03 -22.62
CA GLY A 263 5.10 -6.46 -21.24
C GLY A 263 6.04 -5.52 -20.47
N MET A 264 6.75 -4.62 -21.16
CA MET A 264 7.74 -3.73 -20.55
C MET A 264 7.16 -2.40 -20.02
N PRO A 265 6.19 -1.74 -20.69
CA PRO A 265 5.51 -0.58 -20.13
C PRO A 265 4.84 -0.90 -18.79
N GLY A 266 5.13 -0.08 -17.78
CA GLY A 266 4.63 -0.29 -16.42
C GLY A 266 5.63 -0.94 -15.46
N MET A 267 6.74 -1.52 -15.95
CA MET A 267 7.76 -2.17 -15.11
C MET A 267 8.57 -1.20 -14.22
N LYS A 268 8.35 0.12 -14.33
CA LYS A 268 8.76 1.07 -13.28
C LYS A 268 8.10 0.78 -11.93
N GLY A 269 6.90 0.18 -11.94
CA GLY A 269 6.16 -0.20 -10.74
C GLY A 269 6.60 -1.54 -10.14
N ASP A 270 7.67 -2.15 -10.67
CA ASP A 270 8.16 -3.46 -10.20
C ASP A 270 8.91 -3.39 -8.85
N MET A 271 8.99 -2.17 -8.31
CA MET A 271 9.40 -1.85 -6.95
C MET A 271 8.19 -1.59 -6.02
N GLY A 272 6.96 -1.90 -6.45
CA GLY A 272 5.76 -1.62 -5.66
C GLY A 272 5.73 -2.33 -4.31
N GLY A 273 6.41 -3.47 -4.19
CA GLY A 273 6.64 -4.14 -2.91
C GLY A 273 7.42 -3.27 -1.92
N SER A 274 8.57 -2.73 -2.36
CA SER A 274 9.35 -1.77 -1.58
C SER A 274 8.56 -0.51 -1.22
N ALA A 275 7.77 0.02 -2.14
CA ALA A 275 6.93 1.18 -1.90
C ALA A 275 5.90 0.92 -0.79
N SER A 276 5.22 -0.24 -0.83
CA SER A 276 4.25 -0.62 0.18
C SER A 276 4.87 -0.79 1.56
N VAL A 277 6.06 -1.41 1.67
CA VAL A 277 6.73 -1.52 2.98
C VAL A 277 7.26 -0.17 3.48
N PHE A 278 7.75 0.72 2.61
CA PHE A 278 8.12 2.08 3.00
C PHE A 278 6.93 2.86 3.57
N GLY A 279 5.79 2.82 2.88
CA GLY A 279 4.57 3.47 3.36
C GLY A 279 4.04 2.85 4.66
N ALA A 280 4.04 1.52 4.78
CA ALA A 280 3.61 0.85 6.02
C ALA A 280 4.52 1.22 7.20
N PHE A 281 5.84 1.18 6.99
CA PHE A 281 6.83 1.54 8.00
C PHE A 281 6.70 3.01 8.42
N GLU A 282 6.53 3.94 7.47
CA GLU A 282 6.25 5.34 7.78
C GLU A 282 5.01 5.50 8.65
N ALA A 283 3.90 4.82 8.30
CA ALA A 283 2.66 4.90 9.07
C ALA A 283 2.83 4.34 10.50
N ILE A 284 3.54 3.23 10.66
CA ILE A 284 3.83 2.62 11.97
C ILE A 284 4.63 3.58 12.86
N VAL A 285 5.69 4.19 12.32
CA VAL A 285 6.56 5.10 13.08
C VAL A 285 5.84 6.40 13.43
N ARG A 286 5.12 7.01 12.46
CA ARG A 286 4.38 8.27 12.68
C ARG A 286 3.23 8.13 13.68
N LYS A 287 2.68 6.92 13.83
CA LYS A 287 1.67 6.61 14.85
C LYS A 287 2.27 6.20 16.18
N GLU A 288 3.61 6.16 16.28
CA GLU A 288 4.34 5.78 17.49
C GLU A 288 3.88 4.44 18.05
N LEU A 289 3.59 3.47 17.18
CA LEU A 289 3.07 2.18 17.61
C LEU A 289 4.09 1.45 18.50
N PRO A 290 3.66 0.77 19.58
CA PRO A 290 4.56 0.13 20.54
C PRO A 290 5.03 -1.24 20.03
N VAL A 291 5.76 -1.24 18.92
CA VAL A 291 6.25 -2.45 18.24
C VAL A 291 7.69 -2.28 17.75
N ASN A 292 8.40 -3.39 17.55
CA ASN A 292 9.72 -3.37 16.91
C ASN A 292 9.60 -3.87 15.48
N VAL A 293 10.04 -3.03 14.54
CA VAL A 293 9.93 -3.31 13.11
C VAL A 293 11.24 -2.97 12.41
N ASP A 294 11.70 -3.87 11.56
CA ASP A 294 12.76 -3.59 10.58
C ASP A 294 12.13 -3.47 9.19
N LEU A 295 12.57 -2.50 8.39
CA LEU A 295 12.30 -2.45 6.96
C LEU A 295 13.56 -2.82 6.20
N ILE A 296 13.45 -3.77 5.27
CA ILE A 296 14.55 -4.27 4.46
C ILE A 296 14.16 -4.22 2.98
N VAL A 297 14.97 -3.55 2.16
CA VAL A 297 14.76 -3.49 0.71
C VAL A 297 16.07 -3.76 -0.02
N ALA A 298 16.07 -4.79 -0.87
CA ALA A 298 17.16 -5.08 -1.80
C ALA A 298 16.90 -4.31 -3.11
N ALA A 299 17.42 -3.09 -3.20
CA ALA A 299 17.19 -2.19 -4.33
C ALA A 299 18.15 -2.45 -5.49
N THR A 300 17.61 -2.73 -6.68
CA THR A 300 18.38 -3.03 -7.90
C THR A 300 17.57 -2.72 -9.17
N GLU A 301 18.15 -3.04 -10.32
CA GLU A 301 17.50 -3.09 -11.63
C GLU A 301 17.86 -4.40 -12.32
N ASN A 302 16.93 -4.92 -13.11
CA ASN A 302 17.16 -6.08 -13.96
C ASN A 302 17.22 -5.62 -15.42
N LEU A 303 18.44 -5.47 -15.93
CA LEU A 303 18.75 -4.93 -17.26
C LEU A 303 19.67 -5.89 -18.03
N ILE A 304 19.92 -5.57 -19.30
CA ILE A 304 20.84 -6.32 -20.15
C ILE A 304 22.17 -5.55 -20.26
N SER A 305 23.26 -6.25 -20.01
CA SER A 305 24.63 -5.81 -20.29
C SER A 305 25.47 -7.02 -20.70
N ASN A 306 26.74 -6.81 -21.03
CA ASN A 306 27.72 -7.89 -21.24
C ASN A 306 28.09 -8.65 -19.95
N GLU A 307 27.69 -8.13 -18.78
CA GLU A 307 27.92 -8.74 -17.47
C GLU A 307 26.64 -9.36 -16.88
N ALA A 308 25.48 -9.13 -17.50
CA ALA A 308 24.21 -9.63 -16.98
C ALA A 308 24.19 -11.16 -16.95
N VAL A 309 23.63 -11.72 -15.87
CA VAL A 309 23.37 -13.16 -15.77
C VAL A 309 22.53 -13.67 -16.93
N VAL A 310 22.78 -14.91 -17.30
CA VAL A 310 22.07 -15.63 -18.36
C VAL A 310 21.40 -16.88 -17.78
N PRO A 311 20.39 -17.45 -18.47
CA PRO A 311 19.93 -18.79 -18.15
C PRO A 311 21.10 -19.79 -18.12
N ASP A 312 21.00 -20.78 -17.23
CA ASP A 312 22.01 -21.80 -16.88
C ASP A 312 23.09 -21.33 -15.89
N ASP A 313 23.18 -20.03 -15.56
CA ASP A 313 24.08 -19.56 -14.50
C ASP A 313 23.68 -20.13 -13.13
N VAL A 314 24.68 -20.44 -12.30
CA VAL A 314 24.48 -20.89 -10.91
C VAL A 314 25.05 -19.85 -9.96
N VAL A 315 24.25 -19.41 -9.00
CA VAL A 315 24.61 -18.38 -8.02
C VAL A 315 24.55 -18.92 -6.60
N THR A 316 25.45 -18.43 -5.74
CA THR A 316 25.43 -18.74 -4.30
C THR A 316 24.73 -17.62 -3.53
N THR A 317 23.74 -17.98 -2.74
CA THR A 317 22.95 -17.06 -1.89
C THR A 317 23.67 -16.74 -0.58
N MET A 318 23.16 -15.75 0.17
CA MET A 318 23.59 -15.40 1.52
C MET A 318 23.43 -16.56 2.53
N SER A 319 22.55 -17.51 2.23
CA SER A 319 22.38 -18.72 3.03
C SER A 319 23.48 -19.76 2.81
N GLY A 320 24.30 -19.59 1.76
CA GLY A 320 25.28 -20.57 1.29
C GLY A 320 24.72 -21.60 0.29
N LYS A 321 23.39 -21.66 0.12
CA LYS A 321 22.74 -22.53 -0.88
C LYS A 321 22.87 -21.95 -2.28
N THR A 322 22.79 -22.81 -3.28
CA THR A 322 22.94 -22.47 -4.71
C THR A 322 21.61 -22.47 -5.46
N ILE A 323 21.47 -21.56 -6.45
CA ILE A 323 20.31 -21.47 -7.32
C ILE A 323 20.76 -21.47 -8.78
N GLU A 324 20.23 -22.39 -9.58
CA GLU A 324 20.29 -22.37 -11.04
C GLU A 324 19.26 -21.37 -11.58
N ILE A 325 19.72 -20.39 -12.35
CA ILE A 325 18.88 -19.38 -12.98
C ILE A 325 18.41 -19.94 -14.31
N LEU A 326 17.13 -20.31 -14.40
CA LEU A 326 16.51 -20.79 -15.65
C LEU A 326 15.75 -19.68 -16.39
N ASN A 327 15.44 -18.59 -15.70
CA ASN A 327 14.75 -17.45 -16.26
C ASN A 327 15.17 -16.18 -15.52
N THR A 328 15.76 -15.22 -16.23
CA THR A 328 16.23 -13.95 -15.65
C THR A 328 15.10 -12.94 -15.41
N ASP A 329 13.89 -13.21 -15.92
CA ASP A 329 12.64 -12.48 -15.64
C ASP A 329 11.93 -13.01 -14.37
N ALA A 330 12.56 -13.95 -13.68
CA ALA A 330 12.19 -14.40 -12.34
C ALA A 330 13.22 -13.88 -11.32
N GLU A 331 13.55 -12.59 -11.43
CA GLU A 331 14.55 -11.86 -10.65
C GLU A 331 14.07 -11.49 -9.25
N GLY A 332 12.80 -11.12 -9.08
CA GLY A 332 12.27 -10.61 -7.82
C GLY A 332 12.48 -11.60 -6.68
N ARG A 333 12.23 -12.89 -6.94
CA ARG A 333 12.45 -13.96 -5.96
C ARG A 333 13.93 -14.15 -5.63
N LEU A 334 14.85 -13.89 -6.57
CA LEU A 334 16.30 -13.94 -6.32
C LEU A 334 16.75 -12.80 -5.39
N THR A 335 16.20 -11.59 -5.56
CA THR A 335 16.47 -10.49 -4.63
C THR A 335 15.90 -10.75 -3.23
N LEU A 336 14.71 -11.37 -3.17
CA LEU A 336 14.00 -11.63 -1.91
C LEU A 336 14.62 -12.75 -1.09
N VAL A 337 15.12 -13.84 -1.71
CA VAL A 337 15.75 -14.94 -0.95
C VAL A 337 16.92 -14.47 -0.09
N ASP A 338 17.75 -13.55 -0.62
CA ASP A 338 18.83 -12.96 0.16
C ASP A 338 18.30 -11.95 1.18
N ALA A 339 17.28 -11.15 0.84
CA ALA A 339 16.71 -10.17 1.76
C ALA A 339 16.01 -10.82 2.99
N VAL A 340 15.25 -11.90 2.81
CA VAL A 340 14.62 -12.64 3.92
C VAL A 340 15.68 -13.42 4.72
N THR A 341 16.73 -13.91 4.08
CA THR A 341 17.89 -14.50 4.78
C THR A 341 18.57 -13.45 5.66
N PHE A 342 18.77 -12.23 5.13
CA PHE A 342 19.30 -11.11 5.89
C PHE A 342 18.41 -10.76 7.08
N ALA A 343 17.08 -10.70 6.91
CA ALA A 343 16.13 -10.48 7.99
C ALA A 343 16.27 -11.51 9.11
N ASN A 344 16.30 -12.80 8.77
CA ASN A 344 16.52 -13.89 9.72
C ASN A 344 17.83 -13.74 10.49
N LYS A 345 18.96 -13.49 9.79
CA LYS A 345 20.26 -13.30 10.45
C LYS A 345 20.33 -12.05 11.33
N ASN A 346 19.42 -11.08 11.13
CA ASN A 346 19.28 -9.88 11.95
C ASN A 346 18.22 -10.02 13.05
N GLY A 347 17.74 -11.23 13.33
CA GLY A 347 16.90 -11.52 14.50
C GLY A 347 15.40 -11.31 14.30
N ALA A 348 14.93 -11.25 13.05
CA ALA A 348 13.49 -11.22 12.77
C ALA A 348 12.79 -12.46 13.37
N THR A 349 11.75 -12.25 14.16
CA THR A 349 10.90 -13.30 14.71
C THR A 349 9.64 -13.51 13.88
N LYS A 350 9.28 -12.54 13.04
CA LYS A 350 8.23 -12.61 12.02
C LYS A 350 8.71 -11.91 10.75
N ILE A 351 8.29 -12.37 9.58
CA ILE A 351 8.63 -11.74 8.29
C ILE A 351 7.36 -11.51 7.48
N ILE A 352 7.19 -10.31 6.94
CA ILE A 352 6.21 -10.03 5.90
C ILE A 352 6.99 -9.54 4.68
N ASP A 353 6.98 -10.29 3.59
CA ASP A 353 7.52 -9.80 2.33
C ASP A 353 6.43 -9.40 1.34
N VAL A 354 6.68 -8.33 0.61
CA VAL A 354 5.73 -7.73 -0.35
C VAL A 354 6.43 -7.56 -1.69
N ALA A 355 5.80 -8.06 -2.75
CA ALA A 355 6.40 -8.06 -4.07
C ALA A 355 5.37 -8.03 -5.20
N THR A 356 5.66 -7.26 -6.25
CA THR A 356 5.07 -7.46 -7.58
C THR A 356 5.79 -8.64 -8.24
N LEU A 357 5.40 -9.87 -7.87
CA LEU A 357 6.29 -11.01 -8.10
C LEU A 357 5.95 -11.79 -9.37
N THR A 358 4.67 -12.06 -9.63
CA THR A 358 4.32 -12.97 -10.71
C THR A 358 3.16 -12.51 -11.57
N GLY A 359 3.29 -12.68 -12.90
CA GLY A 359 2.10 -12.63 -13.78
C GLY A 359 1.10 -13.75 -13.49
N GLY A 360 1.55 -14.84 -12.84
CA GLY A 360 0.73 -15.97 -12.44
C GLY A 360 -0.37 -15.60 -11.45
N VAL A 361 -0.09 -14.72 -10.48
CA VAL A 361 -1.11 -14.28 -9.52
C VAL A 361 -2.20 -13.46 -10.21
N ILE A 362 -1.84 -12.68 -11.23
CA ILE A 362 -2.80 -11.89 -12.02
C ILE A 362 -3.75 -12.82 -12.78
N VAL A 363 -3.22 -13.89 -13.38
CA VAL A 363 -4.04 -14.89 -14.07
C VAL A 363 -4.98 -15.62 -13.10
N ALA A 364 -4.52 -15.91 -11.88
CA ALA A 364 -5.30 -16.64 -10.88
C ALA A 364 -6.37 -15.79 -10.19
N LEU A 365 -6.03 -14.54 -9.82
CA LEU A 365 -6.80 -13.71 -8.89
C LEU A 365 -7.23 -12.35 -9.48
N GLY A 366 -6.81 -12.05 -10.71
CA GLY A 366 -7.11 -10.79 -11.37
C GLY A 366 -6.42 -9.59 -10.72
N HIS A 367 -7.10 -8.45 -10.75
CA HIS A 367 -6.60 -7.17 -10.22
C HIS A 367 -7.26 -6.76 -8.89
N GLU A 368 -8.10 -7.64 -8.32
CA GLU A 368 -8.92 -7.32 -7.15
C GLU A 368 -8.37 -7.90 -5.84
N LEU A 369 -7.67 -9.04 -5.89
CA LEU A 369 -7.20 -9.76 -4.72
C LEU A 369 -5.67 -9.84 -4.74
N THR A 370 -5.04 -9.53 -3.61
CA THR A 370 -3.61 -9.82 -3.40
C THR A 370 -3.44 -11.32 -3.13
N GLY A 371 -2.49 -11.98 -3.80
CA GLY A 371 -2.16 -13.37 -3.48
C GLY A 371 -1.33 -13.44 -2.21
N VAL A 372 -1.65 -14.38 -1.32
CA VAL A 372 -0.90 -14.58 -0.08
C VAL A 372 -0.44 -16.02 0.09
N MET A 373 0.78 -16.22 0.56
CA MET A 373 1.34 -17.52 0.94
C MET A 373 1.96 -17.39 2.33
N THR A 374 2.02 -18.49 3.08
CA THR A 374 2.52 -18.47 4.45
C THR A 374 3.04 -19.83 4.88
N ASN A 375 3.90 -19.85 5.90
CA ASN A 375 4.24 -21.04 6.69
C ASN A 375 3.57 -21.04 8.08
N ASP A 376 2.76 -20.03 8.41
CA ASP A 376 2.13 -19.83 9.72
C ASP A 376 0.69 -19.31 9.54
N ASP A 377 -0.28 -20.22 9.62
CA ASP A 377 -1.70 -19.88 9.41
C ASP A 377 -2.25 -18.96 10.50
N ALA A 378 -1.71 -19.00 11.72
CA ALA A 378 -2.16 -18.12 12.81
C ALA A 378 -1.80 -16.67 12.51
N PHE A 379 -0.54 -16.43 12.11
CA PHE A 379 -0.06 -15.12 11.70
C PHE A 379 -0.81 -14.61 10.46
N LEU A 380 -1.10 -15.48 9.49
CA LEU A 380 -1.92 -15.09 8.33
C LEU A 380 -3.37 -14.73 8.73
N ASN A 381 -3.99 -15.48 9.64
CA ASN A 381 -5.35 -15.18 10.08
C ASN A 381 -5.44 -13.83 10.81
N GLU A 382 -4.42 -13.51 11.60
CA GLU A 382 -4.25 -12.17 12.18
C GLU A 382 -4.19 -11.07 11.13
N PHE A 383 -3.45 -11.30 10.04
CA PHE A 383 -3.35 -10.35 8.93
C PHE A 383 -4.66 -10.24 8.13
N LYS A 384 -5.37 -11.36 7.90
CA LYS A 384 -6.68 -11.36 7.21
C LYS A 384 -7.67 -10.43 7.91
N ILE A 385 -7.74 -10.46 9.24
CA ILE A 385 -8.59 -9.55 10.02
C ILE A 385 -8.26 -8.08 9.71
N ALA A 386 -6.96 -7.72 9.69
CA ALA A 386 -6.53 -6.36 9.35
C ALA A 386 -6.93 -5.95 7.92
N THR A 387 -6.82 -6.88 6.96
CA THR A 387 -7.19 -6.62 5.55
C THR A 387 -8.70 -6.43 5.35
N GLU A 388 -9.53 -7.21 6.05
CA GLU A 388 -10.99 -7.12 6.01
C GLU A 388 -11.47 -5.77 6.54
N GLN A 389 -10.85 -5.31 7.63
CA GLN A 389 -11.13 -4.00 8.23
C GLN A 389 -10.81 -2.83 7.31
N LEU A 390 -10.06 -3.02 6.22
CA LEU A 390 -9.60 -1.96 5.31
C LEU A 390 -10.08 -2.12 3.86
N ASN A 391 -10.81 -3.21 3.57
CA ASN A 391 -11.25 -3.58 2.23
C ASN A 391 -10.06 -3.71 1.26
N GLU A 392 -9.00 -4.39 1.71
CA GLU A 392 -7.85 -4.80 0.88
C GLU A 392 -7.74 -6.33 0.82
N PRO A 393 -8.68 -7.02 0.16
CA PRO A 393 -8.83 -8.47 0.30
C PRO A 393 -7.61 -9.25 -0.21
N VAL A 394 -7.28 -10.32 0.53
CA VAL A 394 -6.20 -11.26 0.22
C VAL A 394 -6.77 -12.66 -0.02
N TRP A 395 -6.10 -13.46 -0.86
CA TRP A 395 -6.49 -14.86 -1.08
C TRP A 395 -5.29 -15.80 -0.98
N GLN A 396 -5.42 -16.83 -0.14
CA GLN A 396 -4.31 -17.74 0.15
C GLN A 396 -4.10 -18.73 -0.99
N LEU A 397 -2.87 -18.77 -1.52
CA LEU A 397 -2.38 -19.79 -2.43
C LEU A 397 -1.59 -20.85 -1.65
N PRO A 398 -1.66 -22.13 -2.05
CA PRO A 398 -1.05 -23.20 -1.29
C PRO A 398 0.46 -23.31 -1.54
N ILE A 399 1.21 -23.66 -0.49
CA ILE A 399 2.57 -24.22 -0.58
C ILE A 399 2.47 -25.70 -0.26
N THR A 400 2.67 -26.55 -1.27
CA THR A 400 2.58 -28.02 -1.15
C THR A 400 3.97 -28.65 -1.27
N ASP A 401 4.10 -29.91 -0.84
CA ASP A 401 5.36 -30.63 -0.98
C ASP A 401 5.77 -30.80 -2.45
N HIS A 402 4.80 -30.95 -3.36
CA HIS A 402 5.07 -30.97 -4.80
C HIS A 402 5.73 -29.67 -5.30
N PHE A 403 5.29 -28.51 -4.80
CA PHE A 403 5.91 -27.24 -5.15
C PHE A 403 7.34 -27.15 -4.62
N LYS A 404 7.59 -27.62 -3.38
CA LYS A 404 8.93 -27.65 -2.78
C LYS A 404 9.88 -28.56 -3.56
N GLU A 405 9.43 -29.78 -3.90
CA GLU A 405 10.20 -30.74 -4.70
C GLU A 405 10.63 -30.15 -6.04
N ARG A 406 9.72 -29.46 -6.74
CA ARG A 406 10.04 -28.85 -8.04
C ARG A 406 10.99 -27.67 -7.94
N VAL A 407 10.89 -26.85 -6.90
CA VAL A 407 11.83 -25.76 -6.66
C VAL A 407 13.22 -26.28 -6.30
N ARG A 408 13.31 -27.40 -5.57
CA ARG A 408 14.56 -28.11 -5.23
C ARG A 408 15.14 -28.94 -6.39
N LYS A 409 14.44 -29.04 -7.51
CA LYS A 409 14.86 -29.89 -8.63
C LYS A 409 15.79 -29.12 -9.57
N SER A 410 17.08 -29.17 -9.32
CA SER A 410 18.13 -28.78 -10.28
C SER A 410 19.13 -29.93 -10.42
N ASN A 411 19.76 -30.04 -11.60
CA ASN A 411 20.82 -31.03 -11.83
C ASN A 411 22.20 -30.54 -11.36
N VAL A 412 22.34 -29.23 -11.13
CA VAL A 412 23.64 -28.55 -10.91
C VAL A 412 23.67 -27.65 -9.67
N ALA A 413 22.52 -27.37 -9.07
CA ALA A 413 22.37 -26.51 -7.89
C ALA A 413 21.37 -27.09 -6.87
N ASP A 414 21.26 -26.47 -5.70
CA ASP A 414 20.29 -26.88 -4.66
C ASP A 414 18.84 -26.55 -5.04
N PHE A 415 18.64 -25.49 -5.84
CA PHE A 415 17.34 -25.05 -6.34
C PHE A 415 17.42 -24.56 -7.78
N ASN A 416 16.26 -24.41 -8.42
CA ASN A 416 16.09 -23.62 -9.63
C ASN A 416 15.09 -22.47 -9.41
N ASN A 417 15.28 -21.33 -10.08
CA ASN A 417 14.42 -20.17 -9.85
C ASN A 417 13.09 -20.20 -10.62
N SER A 418 12.94 -21.04 -11.64
CA SER A 418 11.76 -21.05 -12.51
C SER A 418 11.34 -22.48 -12.93
N PRO A 419 10.70 -23.25 -12.03
CA PRO A 419 10.42 -24.68 -12.26
C PRO A 419 9.36 -24.97 -13.33
N GLY A 420 8.59 -23.95 -13.76
CA GLY A 420 7.53 -24.08 -14.74
C GLY A 420 6.49 -22.97 -14.67
N ARG A 421 5.59 -22.96 -15.66
CA ARG A 421 4.48 -21.99 -15.77
C ARG A 421 3.23 -22.43 -14.98
N ASP A 422 3.06 -23.74 -14.81
CA ASP A 422 1.94 -24.42 -14.18
C ASP A 422 2.00 -24.29 -12.65
N GLY A 423 1.57 -23.14 -12.12
CA GLY A 423 1.69 -22.81 -10.69
C GLY A 423 2.77 -21.76 -10.40
N HIS A 424 3.11 -20.92 -11.39
CA HIS A 424 4.18 -19.94 -11.31
C HIS A 424 4.17 -19.05 -10.04
N ALA A 425 2.98 -18.61 -9.59
CA ALA A 425 2.82 -17.86 -8.34
C ALA A 425 3.24 -18.66 -7.11
N ALA A 426 2.76 -19.91 -7.00
CA ALA A 426 3.09 -20.80 -5.89
C ALA A 426 4.58 -21.20 -5.87
N PHE A 427 5.21 -21.39 -7.04
CA PHE A 427 6.66 -21.63 -7.11
C PHE A 427 7.48 -20.44 -6.60
N ALA A 428 7.03 -19.21 -6.89
CA ALA A 428 7.72 -18.00 -6.45
C ALA A 428 7.72 -17.88 -4.92
N GLY A 429 6.54 -17.99 -4.31
CA GLY A 429 6.41 -17.99 -2.85
C GLY A 429 7.14 -19.18 -2.21
N THR A 430 7.01 -20.38 -2.78
CA THR A 430 7.71 -21.57 -2.28
C THR A 430 9.23 -21.37 -2.24
N LEU A 431 9.84 -20.81 -3.29
CA LEU A 431 11.28 -20.52 -3.28
C LEU A 431 11.64 -19.57 -2.16
N ILE A 432 10.92 -18.46 -1.97
CA ILE A 432 11.20 -17.50 -0.88
C ILE A 432 11.06 -18.20 0.49
N GLY A 433 10.01 -19.01 0.68
CA GLY A 433 9.76 -19.76 1.90
C GLY A 433 10.89 -20.72 2.29
N GLU A 434 11.61 -21.31 1.31
CA GLU A 434 12.78 -22.19 1.56
C GLU A 434 13.97 -21.44 2.20
N PHE A 435 14.03 -20.11 2.05
CA PHE A 435 15.07 -19.24 2.63
C PHE A 435 14.59 -18.51 3.90
N VAL A 436 13.27 -18.39 4.08
CA VAL A 436 12.67 -18.00 5.36
C VAL A 436 12.85 -19.11 6.40
N GLY A 437 12.65 -20.38 6.03
CA GLY A 437 12.72 -21.50 6.96
C GLY A 437 11.53 -21.55 7.93
N SER A 438 11.80 -21.62 9.23
CA SER A 438 10.77 -21.79 10.27
C SER A 438 10.26 -20.49 10.88
N THR A 439 10.82 -19.33 10.52
CA THR A 439 10.34 -18.03 11.01
C THR A 439 8.92 -17.78 10.49
N PRO A 440 7.92 -17.48 11.36
CA PRO A 440 6.57 -17.15 10.92
C PRO A 440 6.57 -16.07 9.83
N TRP A 441 5.90 -16.37 8.72
CA TRP A 441 6.08 -15.59 7.50
C TRP A 441 4.83 -15.47 6.65
N ILE A 442 4.65 -14.29 6.06
CA ILE A 442 3.62 -13.99 5.08
C ILE A 442 4.29 -13.40 3.85
N HIS A 443 4.02 -13.98 2.68
CA HIS A 443 4.37 -13.42 1.39
C HIS A 443 3.14 -12.85 0.70
N LEU A 444 3.23 -11.59 0.27
CA LEU A 444 2.18 -10.86 -0.43
C LEU A 444 2.61 -10.62 -1.89
N ASP A 445 2.01 -11.36 -2.82
CA ASP A 445 2.15 -11.12 -4.26
C ASP A 445 1.10 -10.09 -4.71
N ILE A 446 1.55 -8.85 -4.83
CA ILE A 446 0.73 -7.68 -5.17
C ILE A 446 0.80 -7.32 -6.66
N ALA A 447 1.31 -8.20 -7.53
CA ALA A 447 1.47 -7.89 -8.97
C ALA A 447 0.15 -7.45 -9.64
N GLY A 448 -0.99 -8.02 -9.20
CA GLY A 448 -2.31 -7.64 -9.69
C GLY A 448 -2.88 -6.35 -9.10
N THR A 449 -2.50 -6.01 -7.87
CA THR A 449 -3.17 -4.99 -7.04
C THR A 449 -2.33 -3.72 -6.81
N SER A 450 -1.03 -3.75 -7.12
CA SER A 450 -0.09 -2.62 -6.97
C SER A 450 -0.37 -1.44 -7.91
N ASN A 451 -1.03 -1.70 -9.05
CA ASN A 451 -1.33 -0.68 -10.06
C ASN A 451 -2.73 -0.86 -10.66
N ARG A 452 -3.40 0.25 -11.00
CA ARG A 452 -4.70 0.26 -11.69
C ARG A 452 -4.61 1.01 -13.02
N LYS A 453 -5.25 0.46 -14.06
CA LYS A 453 -5.32 1.08 -15.40
C LYS A 453 -6.37 2.20 -15.51
N SER A 454 -7.29 2.29 -14.56
CA SER A 454 -8.36 3.28 -14.51
C SER A 454 -8.58 3.75 -13.08
N ASP A 455 -9.25 4.88 -12.92
CA ASP A 455 -9.73 5.34 -11.63
C ASP A 455 -10.56 4.27 -10.95
N TYR A 456 -10.43 4.19 -9.63
CA TYR A 456 -11.10 3.20 -8.80
C TYR A 456 -11.67 3.87 -7.54
N LEU A 457 -12.14 3.05 -6.60
CA LEU A 457 -12.81 3.52 -5.39
C LEU A 457 -11.96 4.52 -4.59
N LEU A 458 -10.67 4.23 -4.43
CA LEU A 458 -9.78 4.97 -3.52
C LEU A 458 -8.80 5.90 -4.24
N GLY A 459 -8.91 6.11 -5.55
CA GLY A 459 -7.94 6.96 -6.25
C GLY A 459 -7.96 6.88 -7.76
N PRO A 460 -7.07 7.63 -8.41
CA PRO A 460 -6.91 7.61 -9.86
C PRO A 460 -6.21 6.33 -10.35
N ALA A 461 -6.12 6.18 -11.68
CA ALA A 461 -5.20 5.23 -12.30
C ALA A 461 -3.73 5.45 -11.86
N GLY A 462 -2.93 4.39 -11.84
CA GLY A 462 -1.54 4.39 -11.40
C GLY A 462 -1.30 3.50 -10.18
N GLY A 463 -0.21 3.75 -9.46
CA GLY A 463 0.14 3.05 -8.23
C GLY A 463 -0.98 3.15 -7.18
N THR A 464 -1.26 2.05 -6.49
CA THR A 464 -2.36 1.98 -5.52
C THR A 464 -1.91 2.20 -4.08
N GLY A 465 -0.64 1.86 -3.77
CA GLY A 465 -0.13 1.80 -2.38
C GLY A 465 -0.76 0.66 -1.57
N VAL A 466 -1.26 -0.38 -2.24
CA VAL A 466 -1.92 -1.52 -1.59
C VAL A 466 -1.04 -2.16 -0.50
N MET A 467 -1.68 -2.66 0.56
CA MET A 467 -1.06 -3.29 1.74
C MET A 467 -0.37 -2.32 2.71
N VAL A 468 -0.12 -1.05 2.36
CA VAL A 468 0.39 -0.04 3.31
C VAL A 468 -0.46 0.01 4.57
N ARG A 469 -1.78 0.14 4.37
CA ARG A 469 -2.75 0.29 5.46
C ARG A 469 -2.95 -1.02 6.21
N SER A 470 -3.07 -2.15 5.49
CA SER A 470 -3.28 -3.46 6.12
C SER A 470 -2.09 -3.90 6.98
N ILE A 471 -0.86 -3.65 6.53
CA ILE A 471 0.34 -3.93 7.32
C ILE A 471 0.39 -3.03 8.54
N CYS A 472 0.12 -1.72 8.41
CA CYS A 472 0.06 -0.83 9.57
C CYS A 472 -1.00 -1.29 10.58
N ARG A 473 -2.22 -1.62 10.12
CA ARG A 473 -3.34 -2.06 10.96
C ARG A 473 -3.04 -3.33 11.76
N LEU A 474 -2.22 -4.23 11.22
CA LEU A 474 -1.78 -5.44 11.92
C LEU A 474 -1.12 -5.12 13.28
N PHE A 475 -0.41 -3.98 13.38
CA PHE A 475 0.34 -3.57 14.57
C PHE A 475 -0.44 -2.67 15.53
N GLU A 476 -1.71 -2.36 15.24
CA GLU A 476 -2.54 -1.45 16.06
C GLU A 476 -3.42 -2.16 17.07
N LYS A 477 -3.09 -3.42 17.38
CA LYS A 477 -3.87 -4.29 18.26
C LYS A 477 -3.74 -3.95 19.73
#